data_AF-A0A2A2Q361-F1
#
_entry.id   AF-A0A2A2Q361-F1
#
_cell.length_a   1.000
_cell.length_b   1.000
_cell.length_c   1.000
_cell.angle_alpha   90.00
_cell.angle_beta   90.00
_cell.angle_gamma   90.00
#
_symmetry.space_group_name_H-M   'P 1'
#
loop_
_entity.id
_entity.type
_entity.pdbx_description
1 polymer ?
#
loop_
_entity_poly.entity_id
_entity_poly.type
_entity_poly.pdbx_seq_one_letter_code
_entity_poly.pdbx_strand_id
1 'polypeptide(L)' 'MNPILFFLSLAVILGGLSSCSDQLVRVQPYERGNLARPVMADDLDPLHKAMTEHGYFSREASSGGGGVGGGGCGCN' A
#
# COMPACT_ATOMS: atom_id res chain seq x y z
N MET A 1 5.49 -5.61 42.16
CA MET A 1 5.63 -4.93 40.86
C MET A 1 5.18 -3.49 41.04
N ASN A 2 6.07 -2.52 40.85
CA ASN A 2 5.74 -1.12 41.09
C ASN A 2 4.85 -0.63 39.95
N PRO A 3 3.58 -0.24 40.21
CA PRO A 3 2.64 0.13 39.15
C PRO A 3 3.14 1.32 38.33
N ILE A 4 3.90 2.21 38.96
CA ILE A 4 4.52 3.38 38.32
C ILE A 4 5.50 2.97 37.22
N LEU A 5 6.34 1.96 37.46
CA LEU A 5 7.30 1.49 36.45
C LEU A 5 6.60 0.83 35.25
N PHE A 6 5.45 0.19 35.49
CA PHE A 6 4.64 -0.42 34.43
C PHE A 6 3.95 0.63 33.54
N PHE A 7 3.42 1.71 34.13
CA PHE A 7 2.84 2.80 33.33
C PHE A 7 3.91 3.55 32.52
N LEU A 8 5.13 3.69 33.08
CA LEU A 8 6.24 4.37 32.42
C LEU A 8 6.77 3.57 31.21
N SER A 9 6.86 2.24 31.33
CA SER A 9 7.25 1.39 30.19
C SER A 9 6.19 1.39 29.08
N LEU A 10 4.91 1.36 29.43
CA LEU A 10 3.81 1.42 28.46
C LEU A 10 3.81 2.74 27.67
N ALA A 11 4.02 3.88 28.34
CA ALA A 11 4.08 5.19 27.69
C ALA A 11 5.23 5.29 26.67
N VAL A 12 6.40 4.72 26.99
CA VAL A 12 7.56 4.69 26.07
C VAL A 12 7.25 3.84 24.83
N ILE A 13 6.60 2.69 25.00
CA ILE A 13 6.24 1.80 23.88
C ILE A 13 5.22 2.48 22.95
N LEU A 14 4.20 3.16 23.48
CA LEU A 14 3.22 3.87 22.65
C LEU A 14 3.84 5.07 21.91
N GLY A 15 4.78 5.79 22.52
CA GLY A 15 5.45 6.93 21.86
C GLY A 15 6.35 6.52 20.68
N GLY A 16 6.96 5.32 20.74
CA GLY A 16 7.85 4.80 19.72
C GLY A 16 7.18 4.31 18.43
N LEU A 17 5.84 4.18 18.40
CA LEU A 17 5.08 3.72 17.23
C LEU A 17 4.70 4.85 16.26
N SER A 18 5.25 6.05 16.42
CA SER A 18 4.92 7.25 15.62
C SER A 18 5.52 7.29 14.21
N SER A 19 6.11 6.20 13.74
CA SER A 19 6.85 6.11 12.45
C SER A 19 5.99 6.21 11.18
N CYS A 20 4.67 6.41 11.28
CA CYS A 20 3.76 6.53 10.14
C CYS A 20 2.94 7.82 10.20
N SER A 21 3.60 8.95 10.44
CA SER A 21 2.96 10.26 10.45
C SER A 21 2.92 10.86 9.05
N ASP A 22 1.78 11.47 8.67
CA ASP A 22 1.63 12.29 7.46
C ASP A 22 2.70 13.39 7.34
N GLN A 23 3.34 13.82 8.44
CA GLN A 23 4.49 14.73 8.40
C GLN A 23 5.69 14.19 7.60
N LEU A 24 5.83 12.87 7.44
CA LEU A 24 6.90 12.29 6.62
C LEU A 24 6.55 12.28 5.12
N VAL A 25 5.27 12.47 4.78
CA VAL A 25 4.80 12.52 3.39
C VAL A 25 5.18 13.87 2.79
N ARG A 26 6.34 13.92 2.13
CA ARG A 26 6.86 15.15 1.51
C ARG A 26 6.17 15.56 0.21
N VAL A 27 5.33 14.68 -0.34
CA VAL A 27 4.64 14.88 -1.63
C VAL A 27 3.19 14.53 -1.45
N GLN A 28 2.32 15.52 -1.65
CA GLN A 28 0.88 15.34 -1.51
C GLN A 28 0.33 14.45 -2.63
N PRO A 29 -0.76 13.70 -2.41
CA PRO A 29 -1.28 12.76 -3.39
C PRO A 29 -1.49 13.31 -4.80
N TYR A 30 -1.94 14.56 -4.91
CA TYR A 30 -2.18 15.26 -6.17
C TYR A 30 -0.91 15.84 -6.81
N GLU A 31 0.17 16.05 -6.06
CA GLU A 31 1.46 16.51 -6.59
C GLU A 31 2.21 15.38 -7.31
N ARG A 32 1.87 14.12 -7.02
CA ARG A 32 2.48 12.95 -7.65
C ARG A 32 2.35 12.96 -9.17
N GLY A 33 1.24 13.48 -9.70
CA GLY A 33 1.03 13.63 -11.15
C GLY A 33 2.06 14.56 -11.81
N ASN A 34 2.50 15.61 -11.12
CA ASN A 34 3.50 16.55 -11.63
C ASN A 34 4.92 15.97 -11.62
N LEU A 35 5.19 15.00 -10.74
CA LEU A 35 6.46 14.29 -10.64
C LEU A 35 6.49 13.03 -11.52
N ALA A 36 5.35 12.59 -12.03
CA ALA A 36 5.23 11.43 -12.90
C ALA A 36 5.88 11.72 -14.25
N ARG A 37 6.81 10.86 -14.66
CA ARG A 37 7.42 10.91 -15.99
C ARG A 37 6.61 10.04 -16.96
N PRO A 38 6.62 10.32 -18.28
CA PRO A 38 5.92 9.47 -19.25
C PRO A 38 6.30 7.99 -19.20
N VAL A 39 7.55 7.68 -18.82
CA VAL A 39 8.04 6.30 -18.65
C VAL A 39 7.41 5.54 -17.47
N MET A 40 6.73 6.24 -16.55
CA MET A 40 6.03 5.66 -15.41
C MET A 40 4.56 5.34 -15.73
N ALA A 41 4.12 5.53 -16.98
CA ALA A 41 2.78 5.18 -17.40
C ALA A 41 2.58 3.66 -17.33
N ASP A 42 1.45 3.24 -16.75
CA ASP A 42 1.12 1.83 -16.52
C ASP A 42 0.88 1.05 -17.82
N ASP A 43 0.51 1.76 -18.89
CA ASP A 43 0.21 1.22 -20.22
C ASP A 43 1.36 1.40 -21.23
N LEU A 44 2.54 1.82 -20.76
CA LEU A 44 3.70 2.06 -21.64
C LEU A 44 4.17 0.78 -22.36
N ASP A 45 4.12 -0.36 -21.66
CA ASP A 45 4.49 -1.67 -22.19
C ASP A 45 3.38 -2.69 -21.88
N PRO A 46 2.67 -3.21 -22.90
CA PRO A 46 1.59 -4.17 -22.70
C PRO A 46 2.06 -5.50 -22.10
N LEU A 47 3.30 -5.91 -22.35
CA LEU A 47 3.84 -7.14 -21.76
C LEU A 47 4.09 -6.94 -20.26
N HIS A 48 4.70 -5.80 -19.90
CA HIS A 48 4.92 -5.45 -18.50
C HIS A 48 3.61 -5.40 -17.72
N LYS A 49 2.59 -4.73 -18.28
CA LYS A 49 1.26 -4.65 -17.70
C LYS A 49 0.65 -6.05 -17.46
N ALA A 50 0.64 -6.90 -18.48
CA ALA A 50 0.08 -8.25 -18.38
C ALA A 50 0.78 -9.11 -17.31
N MET A 51 2.11 -9.00 -17.19
CA MET A 51 2.88 -9.74 -16.19
C MET A 51 2.65 -9.23 -14.77
N THR A 52 2.53 -7.92 -14.59
CA THR A 52 2.20 -7.30 -13.31
C THR A 52 0.79 -7.69 -12.86
N GLU A 53 -0.20 -7.61 -13.74
CA GLU A 53 -1.57 -8.06 -13.48
C GLU A 53 -1.61 -9.55 -13.13
N HIS A 54 -0.88 -10.39 -13.88
CA HIS A 54 -0.78 -11.82 -13.60
C HIS A 54 -0.23 -12.07 -12.19
N GLY A 55 0.85 -11.41 -11.78
CA GLY A 55 1.42 -11.56 -10.44
C GLY A 55 0.50 -11.03 -9.33
N TYR A 56 -0.16 -9.90 -9.56
CA TYR A 56 -1.05 -9.24 -8.61
C TYR A 56 -2.29 -10.09 -8.34
N PHE A 57 -3.02 -10.50 -9.38
CA PHE A 57 -4.23 -11.31 -9.23
C PHE A 57 -3.95 -12.76 -8.83
N SER A 58 -2.75 -13.29 -9.11
CA SER A 58 -2.36 -14.62 -8.62
C SER A 58 -2.10 -14.65 -7.12
N ARG A 59 -1.69 -13.53 -6.52
CA ARG A 59 -1.45 -13.42 -5.08
C ARG A 59 -2.67 -12.96 -4.30
N GLU A 60 -3.51 -12.14 -4.92
CA GLU A 60 -4.70 -11.55 -4.31
C GLU A 60 -5.98 -12.10 -4.93
N ALA A 61 -6.21 -13.41 -4.82
CA ALA A 61 -7.49 -14.04 -5.20
C ALA A 61 -8.72 -13.45 -4.45
N SER A 62 -8.53 -12.45 -3.59
CA SER A 62 -9.53 -11.70 -2.84
C SER A 62 -9.86 -10.28 -3.38
N SER A 63 -9.08 -9.67 -4.29
CA SER A 63 -9.21 -8.22 -4.57
C SER A 63 -9.89 -7.80 -5.88
N GLY A 64 -10.27 -8.71 -6.77
CA GLY A 64 -10.92 -8.33 -8.04
C GLY A 64 -9.90 -7.93 -9.12
N GLY A 65 -10.02 -8.57 -10.28
CA GLY A 65 -9.26 -8.41 -11.53
C GLY A 65 -9.64 -7.17 -12.33
N GLY A 66 -8.69 -6.62 -13.08
CA GLY A 66 -8.85 -5.47 -13.99
C GLY A 66 -9.70 -5.74 -15.25
N GLY A 67 -10.67 -6.65 -15.18
CA GLY A 67 -11.57 -7.05 -16.25
C GLY A 67 -12.84 -7.71 -15.71
N VAL A 68 -13.89 -7.76 -16.54
CA VAL A 68 -15.19 -8.34 -16.19
C VAL A 68 -15.05 -9.84 -15.89
N GLY A 69 -15.01 -10.22 -14.60
CA GLY A 69 -15.02 -11.62 -14.15
C GLY A 69 -13.73 -12.12 -13.51
N GLY A 70 -12.74 -11.27 -13.29
CA GLY A 70 -11.59 -11.62 -12.45
C GLY A 70 -11.85 -11.22 -11.00
N GLY A 71 -11.62 -12.14 -10.08
CA GLY A 71 -11.13 -11.83 -8.74
C GLY A 71 -12.12 -11.88 -7.59
N GLY A 72 -11.55 -12.13 -6.41
CA GLY A 72 -12.21 -11.92 -5.14
C GLY A 72 -13.25 -12.95 -4.76
N CYS A 73 -12.85 -14.02 -4.04
CA CYS A 73 -13.70 -15.15 -3.61
C CYS A 73 -14.15 -16.11 -4.74
N GLY A 74 -14.04 -15.73 -6.02
CA GLY A 74 -14.26 -16.65 -7.14
C GLY A 74 -15.72 -17.06 -7.37
N CYS A 75 -16.67 -16.38 -6.75
CA CYS A 75 -18.09 -16.56 -7.03
C CYS A 75 -18.47 -15.74 -8.28
N ASN A 76 -18.34 -16.34 -9.47
CA ASN A 76 -19.24 -16.02 -10.57
C ASN A 76 -20.60 -16.67 -10.32
#